data_AF-A0A2E5KY79-F1
#
_entry.id   AF-A0A2E5KY79-F1
#
_cell.length_a   1.000
_cell.length_b   1.000
_cell.length_c   1.000
_cell.angle_alpha   90.00
_cell.angle_beta   90.00
_cell.angle_gamma   90.00
#
_symmetry.space_group_name_H-M   'P 1'
#
loop_
_entity.id
_entity.type
_entity.pdbx_description
1 polymer ?
#
loop_
_entity_poly.entity_id
_entity_poly.type
_entity_poly.pdbx_seq_one_letter_code
_entity_poly.pdbx_strand_id
1 'polypeptide(L)'
;MPFLYTPSVYGFAGALIFLILASSSFNNDGSMRETAMWAVLGVAFLLKHLPKFIVLRMLNLIALAMLAVGMVLFLIKHLPKISV
;
A
#
# COMPACT_ATOMS: atom_id res chain seq x y z
N MET A 1 7.02 27.61 -9.84
CA MET A 1 5.79 27.76 -9.02
C MET A 1 5.94 26.78 -7.86
N PRO A 2 5.75 27.13 -6.57
CA PRO A 2 5.81 26.14 -5.51
C PRO A 2 4.53 25.31 -5.62
N PHE A 3 4.60 24.26 -6.43
CA PHE A 3 3.53 23.32 -6.64
C PHE A 3 3.34 22.54 -5.33
N LEU A 4 2.48 23.06 -4.44
CA LEU A 4 1.75 22.23 -3.49
C LEU A 4 0.93 21.26 -4.35
N TYR A 5 1.54 20.13 -4.71
CA TYR A 5 0.85 19.02 -5.33
C TYR A 5 -0.28 18.65 -4.38
N THR A 6 -1.51 18.98 -4.76
CA THR A 6 -2.68 18.57 -4.01
C THR A 6 -2.63 17.05 -3.89
N PRO A 7 -2.58 16.51 -2.66
CA PRO A 7 -2.51 15.07 -2.49
C PRO A 7 -3.75 14.46 -3.16
N SER A 8 -3.54 13.47 -4.03
CA SER A 8 -4.68 12.88 -4.72
C SER A 8 -5.56 12.17 -3.69
N VAL A 9 -6.80 12.61 -3.53
CA VAL A 9 -7.78 12.01 -2.62
C VAL A 9 -7.93 10.50 -2.91
N TYR A 10 -7.85 10.13 -4.19
CA TYR A 10 -7.91 8.73 -4.64
C TYR A 10 -6.77 7.86 -4.09
N GLY A 11 -5.54 8.38 -4.06
CA GLY A 11 -4.39 7.67 -3.52
C GLY A 11 -4.46 7.48 -2.00
N PHE A 12 -5.02 8.45 -1.29
CA PHE A 12 -5.26 8.35 0.15
C PHE A 12 -6.41 7.38 0.46
N ALA A 13 -7.48 7.41 -0.34
CA ALA A 13 -8.58 6.44 -0.26
C ALA A 13 -8.09 5.01 -0.51
N GLY A 14 -7.19 4.81 -1.49
CA GLY A 14 -6.55 3.51 -1.74
C GLY A 14 -5.74 3.01 -0.54
N ALA A 15 -4.94 3.86 0.10
CA ALA A 15 -4.21 3.52 1.32
C ALA A 15 -5.15 3.09 2.45
N LEU A 16 -6.26 3.81 2.61
CA LEU A 16 -7.30 3.51 3.60
C LEU A 16 -7.94 2.14 3.38
N ILE A 17 -8.28 1.79 2.14
CA ILE A 17 -8.85 0.48 1.80
C ILE A 17 -7.89 -0.64 2.22
N PHE A 18 -6.59 -0.51 1.91
CA PHE A 18 -5.59 -1.51 2.30
C PHE A 18 -5.36 -1.58 3.81
N LEU A 19 -5.41 -0.45 4.52
CA LEU A 19 -5.34 -0.44 5.99
C LEU A 19 -6.56 -1.09 6.64
N ILE A 20 -7.76 -0.89 6.08
CA ILE A 20 -8.99 -1.57 6.54
C ILE A 20 -8.88 -3.07 6.30
N LEU A 21 -8.39 -3.50 5.14
CA LEU A 21 -8.14 -4.92 4.84
C LEU A 21 -7.09 -5.52 5.77
N ALA A 22 -6.04 -4.78 6.12
CA ALA A 22 -5.03 -5.21 7.08
C ALA A 22 -5.63 -5.40 8.48
N SER A 23 -6.41 -4.43 8.94
CA SER A 23 -7.09 -4.49 10.24
C SER A 23 -8.11 -5.62 10.31
N SER A 24 -8.90 -5.81 9.23
CA SER A 24 -9.85 -6.91 9.13
C SER A 24 -9.14 -8.28 9.12
N SER A 25 -8.04 -8.41 8.38
CA SER A 25 -7.21 -9.61 8.38
C SER A 25 -6.62 -9.90 9.77
N PHE A 26 -6.19 -8.88 10.49
CA PHE A 26 -5.68 -9.05 11.85
C PHE A 26 -6.77 -9.53 12.82
N ASN A 27 -8.00 -9.03 12.66
CA ASN A 27 -9.10 -9.32 13.57
C ASN A 27 -9.82 -10.66 13.29
N ASN A 28 -9.71 -11.20 12.08
CA ASN A 28 -10.34 -12.46 11.66
C ASN A 28 -9.40 -13.67 11.73
N ASP A 29 -8.42 -13.68 12.64
CA ASP A 29 -7.36 -14.70 12.71
C ASP A 29 -6.65 -14.94 11.36
N GLY A 30 -6.63 -13.93 10.50
CA GLY A 30 -5.93 -13.98 9.22
C GLY A 30 -4.45 -14.23 9.45
N SER A 31 -3.84 -15.05 8.59
CA SER A 31 -2.41 -15.36 8.70
C SER A 31 -1.58 -14.07 8.83
N MET A 32 -0.58 -14.06 9.71
CA MET A 32 0.29 -12.89 9.95
C MET A 32 0.89 -12.34 8.64
N ARG A 33 1.11 -13.20 7.64
CA ARG A 33 1.52 -12.85 6.27
C ARG A 33 0.49 -12.00 5.51
N GLU A 34 -0.80 -12.26 5.68
CA GLU A 34 -1.91 -11.52 5.06
C GLU A 34 -1.99 -10.10 5.61
N THR A 35 -2.00 -10.00 6.94
CA THR A 35 -2.02 -8.73 7.64
C THR A 35 -0.82 -7.88 7.27
N ALA A 36 0.37 -8.48 7.23
CA ALA A 36 1.60 -7.78 6.80
C ALA A 36 1.52 -7.32 5.34
N MET A 37 0.97 -8.13 4.45
CA MET A 37 0.82 -7.78 3.03
C MET A 37 -0.10 -6.58 2.83
N TRP A 38 -1.28 -6.60 3.45
CA TRP A 38 -2.23 -5.49 3.40
C TRP A 38 -1.67 -4.22 4.06
N ALA A 39 -0.97 -4.35 5.18
CA ALA A 39 -0.33 -3.23 5.86
C ALA A 39 0.77 -2.59 5.01
N VAL A 40 1.65 -3.40 4.38
CA VAL A 40 2.71 -2.91 3.50
C VAL A 40 2.12 -2.19 2.28
N LEU A 41 1.05 -2.71 1.68
CA LEU A 41 0.35 -2.05 0.58
C LEU A 41 -0.27 -0.71 1.00
N GLY A 42 -0.90 -0.65 2.18
CA GLY A 42 -1.49 0.57 2.72
C GLY A 42 -0.44 1.65 2.99
N VAL A 43 0.65 1.27 3.67
CA VAL A 43 1.78 2.19 3.95
C VAL A 43 2.44 2.65 2.65
N ALA A 44 2.66 1.77 1.68
CA ALA A 44 3.22 2.13 0.39
C ALA A 44 2.36 3.16 -0.36
N PHE A 45 1.03 2.97 -0.37
CA PHE A 45 0.11 3.91 -1.02
C PHE A 45 0.07 5.27 -0.30
N LEU A 46 0.16 5.27 1.03
CA LEU A 46 0.20 6.49 1.84
C LEU A 46 1.50 7.27 1.56
N LEU A 47 2.64 6.58 1.56
CA LEU A 47 3.95 7.16 1.25
C LEU A 47 4.03 7.71 -0.19
N LYS A 48 3.35 7.08 -1.15
CA LYS A 48 3.33 7.52 -2.55
C LYS A 48 2.55 8.83 -2.75
N HIS A 49 1.51 9.07 -1.96
CA HIS A 49 0.57 10.19 -2.15
C HIS A 49 0.69 11.32 -1.11
N LEU A 50 1.64 11.25 -0.19
CA LEU A 50 1.98 12.36 0.70
C LEU A 50 2.46 13.59 -0.10
N PRO A 51 2.07 14.82 0.29
CA PRO A 51 2.52 16.05 -0.35
C PRO A 51 4.04 16.19 -0.22
N LYS A 52 4.73 16.26 -1.36
CA LYS A 52 6.18 16.12 -1.44
C LYS A 52 6.88 17.47 -1.24
N PHE A 53 7.66 17.59 -0.18
CA PHE A 53 8.79 18.52 -0.14
C PHE A 53 9.95 17.96 -0.98
N ILE A 54 10.79 18.83 -1.54
CA ILE A 54 11.89 18.54 -2.49
C ILE A 54 12.81 17.35 -2.08
N VAL A 55 12.91 17.05 -0.78
CA VAL A 55 13.74 15.97 -0.20
C VAL A 55 13.09 14.58 -0.31
N LEU A 56 11.77 14.49 -0.53
CA LEU A 56 11.00 13.24 -0.50
C LEU A 56 10.98 12.44 -1.82
N ARG A 57 11.78 12.83 -2.82
CA ARG A 57 11.83 12.14 -4.12
C ARG A 57 12.33 10.69 -4.00
N MET A 58 13.27 10.43 -3.07
CA MET A 58 13.72 9.07 -2.74
C MET A 58 12.64 8.25 -2.01
N LEU A 59 11.83 8.88 -1.16
CA LEU A 59 10.74 8.20 -0.46
C LEU A 59 9.71 7.62 -1.44
N ASN A 60 9.54 8.25 -2.60
CA ASN A 60 8.68 7.76 -3.67
C ASN A 60 9.22 6.47 -4.33
N LEU A 61 10.54 6.30 -4.44
CA LEU A 61 11.15 5.05 -4.93
C LEU A 61 10.96 3.92 -3.92
N ILE A 62 11.10 4.22 -2.64
CA ILE A 62 10.84 3.28 -1.54
C ILE A 62 9.36 2.86 -1.53
N ALA A 63 8.45 3.83 -1.67
CA ALA A 63 7.02 3.56 -1.78
C ALA A 63 6.72 2.68 -2.99
N LEU A 64 7.36 2.93 -4.14
CA LEU A 64 7.23 2.10 -5.33
C LEU A 64 7.72 0.66 -5.09
N ALA A 65 8.88 0.50 -4.45
CA ALA A 65 9.46 -0.79 -4.11
C ALA A 65 8.56 -1.58 -3.13
N MET A 66 8.03 -0.92 -2.10
CA MET A 66 7.08 -1.53 -1.15
C MET A 66 5.78 -1.96 -1.86
N LEU A 67 5.29 -1.16 -2.81
CA LEU A 67 4.10 -1.48 -3.59
C LEU A 67 4.34 -2.71 -4.47
N ALA A 68 5.51 -2.79 -5.13
CA ALA A 68 5.91 -3.96 -5.91
C ALA A 68 6.00 -5.23 -5.05
N VAL A 69 6.60 -5.14 -3.86
CA VAL A 69 6.68 -6.27 -2.91
C VAL A 69 5.29 -6.72 -2.45
N GLY A 70 4.43 -5.77 -2.05
CA GLY A 70 3.05 -6.07 -1.67
C GLY A 70 2.24 -6.72 -2.81
N MET A 71 2.46 -6.28 -4.05
CA MET A 71 1.81 -6.86 -5.23
C MET A 71 2.30 -8.29 -5.54
N VAL A 72 3.59 -8.57 -5.38
CA VAL A 72 4.14 -9.94 -5.53
C VAL A 72 3.57 -10.87 -4.47
N LEU A 73 3.49 -10.42 -3.22
CA LEU A 73 2.87 -11.19 -2.13
C LEU A 73 1.38 -11.44 -2.41
N PHE A 74 0.66 -10.44 -2.95
CA PHE A 74 -0.74 -10.57 -3.35
C PHE A 74 -0.92 -11.66 -4.40
N LEU A 75 -0.10 -11.61 -5.46
CA LEU A 75 -0.11 -12.59 -6.54
C LEU A 75 0.16 -14.00 -6.00
N ILE A 76 1.25 -14.20 -5.25
CA ILE A 76 1.57 -15.54 -4.71
C ILE A 76 0.42 -16.13 -3.89
N LYS A 77 -0.30 -15.29 -3.13
CA LYS A 77 -1.37 -15.75 -2.24
C LYS A 77 -2.72 -15.95 -2.93
N HIS A 78 -3.08 -15.09 -3.89
CA HIS A 78 -4.41 -15.09 -4.50
C HIS A 78 -4.44 -15.77 -5.87
N LEU A 79 -3.33 -15.80 -6.62
CA LEU A 79 -3.26 -16.48 -7.92
C LEU A 79 -3.62 -17.98 -7.84
N PRO A 80 -3.20 -18.75 -6.82
CA PRO A 80 -3.58 -20.17 -6.68
C PRO A 80 -5.06 -20.38 -6.33
N LYS A 81 -5.74 -19.38 -5.75
CA LYS A 81 -7.17 -19.44 -5.40
C LYS A 81 -8.08 -19.12 -6.59
N ILE A 82 -7.55 -18.49 -7.64
CA ILE A 82 -8.31 -18.08 -8.83
C ILE A 82 -8.23 -19.16 -9.93
N SER A 83 -7.23 -20.06 -9.88
CA SER A 83 -7.03 -21.11 -10.90
C SER A 83 -7.70 -22.45 -10.58
N VAL A 84 -8.66 -22.49 -9.65
CA VAL A 84 -9.42 -23.70 -9.27
C VAL A 84 -10.91 -23.43 -9.42
#